data_AF-A0A430RL78-F1
#
_entry.id   AF-A0A430RL78-F1
#
_cell.length_a   1.000
_cell.length_b   1.000
_cell.length_c   1.000
_cell.angle_alpha   90.00
_cell.angle_beta   90.00
_cell.angle_gamma   90.00
#
_symmetry.space_group_name_H-M   'P 1'
#
loop_
_entity.id
_entity.type
_entity.pdbx_description
1 polymer ?
#
loop_
_entity_poly.entity_id
_entity_poly.type
_entity_poly.pdbx_seq_one_letter_code
_entity_poly.pdbx_strand_id
1 'polypeptide(L)'
;MRDRIVKGLVLGVGIVFAGLLWAILEYKGAGEVTVSPVMHAHAWPKREKPYVLLFYDPLCPVCQKLEGDLEGDGELRAYVRYLPAFLYQGSYEAWLSLLLRWGWDEAEARAWLELLKPEVEASGLTMTPTAYVVDAVGRGKVIVGYPGYERWRQEVLSALGVGR
;
A
#
# COMPACT_ATOMS: atom_id res chain seq x y z
N MET A 1 51.90 -3.31 7.57
CA MET A 1 50.87 -3.82 6.62
C MET A 1 49.50 -4.04 7.27
N ARG A 2 49.43 -4.47 8.54
CA ARG A 2 48.19 -4.76 9.27
C ARG A 2 47.24 -3.55 9.46
N ASP A 3 47.78 -2.34 9.65
CA ASP A 3 46.98 -1.11 9.83
C ASP A 3 46.25 -0.60 8.58
N ARG A 4 46.73 -0.95 7.37
CA ARG A 4 46.09 -0.53 6.12
C ARG A 4 44.82 -1.34 5.83
N ILE A 5 44.79 -2.60 6.25
CA ILE A 5 43.64 -3.50 6.04
C ILE A 5 42.47 -3.09 6.96
N VAL A 6 42.76 -2.76 8.22
CA VAL A 6 41.74 -2.30 9.18
C VAL A 6 41.13 -0.97 8.74
N LYS A 7 41.95 -0.02 8.26
CA LYS A 7 41.45 1.26 7.72
C LYS A 7 40.58 1.08 6.47
N GLY A 8 40.94 0.16 5.58
CA GLY A 8 40.13 -0.16 4.39
C GLY A 8 38.78 -0.81 4.72
N LEU A 9 38.75 -1.69 5.73
CA LEU A 9 37.53 -2.36 6.19
C LEU A 9 36.56 -1.38 6.87
N VAL A 10 37.06 -0.48 7.72
CA VAL A 10 36.23 0.55 8.40
C VAL A 10 35.66 1.56 7.40
N LEU A 11 36.43 1.95 6.38
CA LEU A 11 35.90 2.81 5.30
C LEU A 11 34.83 2.09 4.46
N GLY A 12 35.05 0.81 4.12
CA GLY A 12 34.10 0.02 3.34
C GLY A 12 32.77 -0.17 4.06
N VAL A 13 32.78 -0.49 5.36
CA VAL A 13 31.56 -0.63 6.16
C VAL A 13 30.85 0.72 6.34
N GLY A 14 31.59 1.80 6.55
CA GLY A 14 31.03 3.16 6.63
C GLY A 14 30.32 3.59 5.34
N ILE A 15 30.88 3.26 4.17
CA ILE A 15 30.28 3.56 2.86
C ILE A 15 29.04 2.70 2.61
N VAL A 16 29.06 1.41 2.98
CA VAL A 16 27.87 0.55 2.85
C VAL A 16 26.75 1.02 3.77
N PHE A 17 27.04 1.37 5.03
CA PHE A 17 26.04 1.94 5.93
C PHE A 17 25.52 3.30 5.45
N ALA A 18 26.41 4.18 4.96
CA ALA A 18 26.01 5.47 4.40
C ALA A 18 25.16 5.30 3.14
N GLY A 19 25.50 4.36 2.25
CA GLY A 19 24.71 4.03 1.07
C GLY A 19 23.37 3.38 1.40
N LEU A 20 23.31 2.54 2.43
CA LEU A 20 22.06 1.94 2.93
C LEU A 20 21.17 3.00 3.60
N LEU A 21 21.75 3.90 4.40
CA LEU A 21 21.05 5.05 5.00
C LEU A 21 20.58 6.04 3.94
N TRP A 22 21.37 6.27 2.89
CA TRP A 22 20.94 7.08 1.75
C TRP A 22 19.79 6.37 1.02
N ALA A 23 19.88 5.08 0.68
CA ALA A 23 18.76 4.36 0.07
C ALA A 23 17.46 4.40 0.90
N ILE A 24 17.57 4.44 2.23
CA ILE A 24 16.43 4.60 3.16
C ILE A 24 15.93 6.06 3.21
N LEU A 25 16.80 7.06 3.08
CA LEU A 25 16.47 8.50 3.11
C LEU A 25 16.06 9.07 1.74
N GLU A 26 16.51 8.47 0.63
CA GLU A 26 16.19 8.79 -0.77
C GLU A 26 14.90 8.09 -1.23
N TYR A 27 14.28 7.28 -0.38
CA TYR A 27 12.86 6.94 -0.50
C TYR A 27 11.97 8.16 -0.16
N LYS A 28 12.32 9.29 -0.78
CA LYS A 28 11.62 10.58 -0.82
C LYS A 28 10.96 10.82 -2.18
N GLY A 29 10.94 9.81 -3.04
CA GLY A 29 10.11 9.76 -4.22
C GLY A 29 9.19 8.55 -4.14
N ALA A 30 8.19 8.59 -3.27
CA ALA A 30 6.96 7.89 -3.60
C ALA A 30 6.56 8.44 -4.97
N GLY A 31 6.66 7.64 -6.04
CA GLY A 31 6.03 8.02 -7.29
C GLY A 31 4.61 8.46 -6.96
N GLU A 32 4.20 9.62 -7.48
CA GLU A 32 2.86 10.16 -7.19
C GLU A 32 1.83 9.14 -7.67
N VAL A 33 1.39 8.27 -6.76
CA VAL A 33 0.35 7.30 -7.05
C VAL A 33 -0.89 8.10 -7.38
N THR A 34 -1.24 8.11 -8.65
CA THR A 34 -2.35 8.89 -9.17
C THR A 34 -3.59 8.04 -9.13
N VAL A 35 -4.61 8.49 -8.42
CA VAL A 35 -5.87 7.75 -8.31
C VAL A 35 -6.88 8.32 -9.28
N SER A 36 -7.34 7.48 -10.20
CA SER A 36 -8.33 7.91 -11.20
C SER A 36 -9.75 7.99 -10.62
N PRO A 37 -10.66 8.73 -11.27
CA PRO A 37 -12.08 8.71 -10.90
C PRO A 37 -12.70 7.31 -10.88
N VAL A 38 -12.26 6.42 -11.78
CA VAL A 38 -12.72 5.03 -11.85
C VAL A 38 -12.33 4.26 -10.58
N MET A 39 -11.09 4.41 -10.11
CA MET A 39 -10.66 3.80 -8.84
C MET A 39 -11.48 4.29 -7.64
N HIS A 40 -11.69 5.61 -7.53
CA HIS A 40 -12.57 6.16 -6.49
C HIS A 40 -13.98 5.60 -6.58
N ALA A 41 -14.49 5.45 -7.81
CA ALA A 41 -15.82 4.97 -8.09
C ALA A 41 -15.96 3.46 -8.01
N HIS A 42 -14.91 2.64 -7.89
CA HIS A 42 -15.04 1.17 -7.88
C HIS A 42 -14.30 0.44 -6.77
N ALA A 43 -13.44 1.12 -6.00
CA ALA A 43 -12.85 0.53 -4.79
C ALA A 43 -13.92 -0.06 -3.85
N TRP A 44 -13.63 -1.21 -3.25
CA TRP A 44 -14.58 -1.99 -2.46
C TRP A 44 -14.06 -2.29 -1.05
N PRO A 45 -14.86 -2.23 0.02
CA PRO A 45 -16.28 -1.88 0.05
C PRO A 45 -16.57 -0.42 -0.32
N LYS A 46 -17.83 -0.13 -0.63
CA LYS A 46 -18.29 1.24 -0.80
C LYS A 46 -18.33 1.94 0.55
N ARG A 47 -17.65 3.08 0.67
CA ARG A 47 -17.65 3.96 1.84
C ARG A 47 -17.71 5.41 1.35
N GLU A 48 -18.44 6.23 2.09
CA GLU A 48 -18.40 7.68 1.90
C GLU A 48 -17.13 8.27 2.51
N LYS A 49 -16.82 9.53 2.17
CA LYS A 49 -15.67 10.23 2.75
C LYS A 49 -15.89 10.46 4.26
N PRO A 50 -14.84 10.41 5.08
CA PRO A 50 -13.46 10.09 4.71
C PRO A 50 -13.26 8.58 4.47
N TYR A 51 -12.31 8.20 3.63
CA TYR A 51 -11.99 6.79 3.37
C TYR A 51 -10.51 6.59 2.99
N VAL A 52 -10.05 5.35 3.05
CA VAL A 52 -8.71 4.93 2.62
C VAL A 52 -8.87 4.02 1.41
N LEU A 53 -8.21 4.35 0.30
CA LEU A 53 -8.01 3.38 -0.78
C LEU A 53 -6.72 2.63 -0.51
N LEU A 54 -6.82 1.34 -0.24
CA LEU A 54 -5.68 0.48 0.02
C LEU A 54 -5.35 -0.33 -1.23
N PHE A 55 -4.27 0.05 -1.92
CA PHE A 55 -3.67 -0.77 -2.95
C PHE A 55 -3.06 -2.00 -2.29
N TYR A 56 -3.68 -3.14 -2.54
CA TYR A 56 -3.39 -4.41 -1.90
C TYR A 56 -3.05 -5.45 -2.95
N ASP A 57 -2.05 -6.29 -2.67
CA ASP A 57 -1.73 -7.44 -3.50
C ASP A 57 -1.78 -8.70 -2.62
N PRO A 58 -2.64 -9.70 -2.93
CA PRO A 58 -2.75 -10.92 -2.14
C PRO A 58 -1.47 -11.74 -2.08
N LEU A 59 -0.53 -11.54 -3.01
CA LEU A 59 0.76 -12.21 -3.01
C LEU A 59 1.82 -11.47 -2.20
N CYS A 60 1.53 -10.25 -1.71
CA CYS A 60 2.44 -9.48 -0.87
C CYS A 60 2.32 -9.90 0.61
N PRO A 61 3.36 -10.48 1.24
CA PRO A 61 3.31 -10.90 2.64
C PRO A 61 3.03 -9.74 3.62
N VAL A 62 3.53 -8.55 3.27
CA VAL A 62 3.30 -7.35 4.08
C VAL A 62 1.84 -6.87 3.98
N CYS A 63 1.21 -7.04 2.82
CA CYS A 63 -0.22 -6.78 2.66
C CYS A 63 -1.07 -7.72 3.51
N GLN A 64 -0.78 -9.04 3.45
CA GLN A 64 -1.47 -10.04 4.27
C GLN A 64 -1.36 -9.75 5.77
N LYS A 65 -0.17 -9.31 6.22
CA LYS A 65 0.04 -8.89 7.61
C LYS A 65 -0.84 -7.69 7.98
N LEU A 66 -0.83 -6.63 7.16
CA LEU A 66 -1.67 -5.46 7.40
C LEU A 66 -3.16 -5.81 7.44
N GLU A 67 -3.62 -6.72 6.57
CA GLU A 67 -5.00 -7.20 6.59
C GLU A 67 -5.35 -7.89 7.91
N GLY A 68 -4.50 -8.80 8.40
CA GLY A 68 -4.69 -9.45 9.70
C GLY A 68 -4.74 -8.45 10.87
N ASP A 69 -3.91 -7.41 10.84
CA ASP A 69 -3.97 -6.37 11.87
C ASP A 69 -5.26 -5.52 11.77
N LEU A 70 -5.71 -5.22 10.54
CA LEU A 70 -6.98 -4.51 10.27
C LEU A 70 -8.21 -5.33 10.70
N GLU A 71 -8.15 -6.65 10.67
CA GLU A 71 -9.23 -7.50 11.20
C GLU A 71 -9.46 -7.27 12.69
N GLY A 72 -8.41 -6.95 13.45
CA GLY A 72 -8.48 -6.60 14.86
C GLY A 72 -8.93 -5.16 15.15
N ASP A 73 -9.02 -4.30 14.13
CA ASP A 73 -9.32 -2.87 14.25
C ASP A 73 -10.56 -2.48 13.43
N GLY A 74 -11.73 -2.77 14.00
CA GLY A 74 -13.01 -2.46 13.38
C GLY A 74 -13.23 -0.97 13.12
N GLU A 75 -12.59 -0.08 13.89
CA GLU A 75 -12.67 1.37 13.69
C GLU A 75 -11.98 1.76 12.38
N LEU A 76 -10.70 1.40 12.22
CA LEU A 76 -9.97 1.78 11.02
C LEU A 76 -10.46 1.04 9.77
N ARG A 77 -10.81 -0.24 9.93
CA ARG A 77 -11.40 -1.06 8.85
C ARG A 77 -12.68 -0.45 8.29
N ALA A 78 -13.40 0.35 9.07
CA ALA A 78 -14.59 1.05 8.60
C ALA A 78 -14.31 2.11 7.52
N TYR A 79 -13.06 2.55 7.38
CA TYR A 79 -12.65 3.53 6.38
C TYR A 79 -12.02 2.88 5.14
N VAL A 80 -11.60 1.61 5.22
CA VAL A 80 -10.81 0.96 4.17
C VAL A 80 -11.67 0.49 2.99
N ARG A 81 -11.19 0.81 1.79
CA ARG A 81 -11.66 0.32 0.49
C ARG A 81 -10.46 -0.23 -0.26
N TYR A 82 -10.52 -1.47 -0.69
CA TYR A 82 -9.47 -2.14 -1.43
C TYR A 82 -9.46 -1.72 -2.91
N LEU A 83 -8.25 -1.55 -3.43
CA LEU A 83 -7.94 -1.49 -4.85
C LEU A 83 -6.96 -2.63 -5.18
N PRO A 84 -7.18 -3.35 -6.30
CA PRO A 84 -6.35 -4.49 -6.64
C PRO A 84 -5.04 -4.01 -7.24
N ALA A 85 -3.93 -4.33 -6.58
CA ALA A 85 -2.61 -4.23 -7.17
C ALA A 85 -2.22 -5.54 -7.88
N PHE A 86 -1.39 -5.41 -8.92
CA PHE A 86 -0.97 -6.51 -9.78
C PHE A 86 0.56 -6.52 -9.94
N LEU A 87 1.29 -6.48 -8.82
CA LEU A 87 2.75 -6.31 -8.84
C LEU A 87 3.51 -7.63 -9.02
N TYR A 88 2.85 -8.76 -8.82
CA TYR A 88 3.45 -10.10 -8.94
C TYR A 88 2.80 -10.92 -10.07
N GLN A 89 3.56 -11.87 -10.61
CA GLN A 89 2.99 -12.87 -11.50
C GLN A 89 1.96 -13.71 -10.71
N GLY A 90 0.74 -13.83 -11.25
CA GLY A 90 -0.37 -14.55 -10.59
C GLY A 90 -1.24 -13.68 -9.67
N SER A 91 -0.98 -12.36 -9.56
CA SER A 91 -1.76 -11.47 -8.70
C SER A 91 -3.25 -11.44 -9.07
N TYR A 92 -3.55 -11.56 -10.37
CA TYR A 92 -4.93 -11.58 -10.86
C TYR A 92 -5.69 -12.80 -10.34
N GLU A 93 -5.11 -13.98 -10.49
CA GLU A 93 -5.70 -15.25 -10.05
C GLU A 93 -5.80 -15.31 -8.52
N ALA A 94 -4.82 -14.76 -7.82
CA ALA A 94 -4.85 -14.63 -6.36
C ALA A 94 -5.98 -13.71 -5.89
N TRP A 95 -6.18 -12.58 -6.57
CA TRP A 95 -7.30 -11.68 -6.31
C TRP A 95 -8.65 -12.32 -6.58
N LEU A 96 -8.80 -12.97 -7.74
CA LEU A 96 -10.03 -13.68 -8.07
C LEU A 96 -10.37 -14.72 -6.99
N SER A 97 -9.39 -15.52 -6.58
CA SER A 97 -9.55 -16.51 -5.51
C SER A 97 -9.92 -15.87 -4.17
N LEU A 98 -9.36 -14.69 -3.85
CA LEU A 98 -9.69 -13.95 -2.64
C LEU A 98 -11.13 -13.42 -2.67
N LEU A 99 -11.55 -12.79 -3.77
CA LEU A 99 -12.91 -12.26 -3.95
C LEU A 99 -13.97 -13.36 -3.86
N LEU A 100 -13.72 -14.52 -4.47
CA LEU A 100 -14.61 -15.68 -4.36
C LEU A 100 -14.74 -16.18 -2.90
N ARG A 101 -13.64 -16.18 -2.13
CA ARG A 101 -13.70 -16.50 -0.68
C ARG A 101 -14.45 -15.45 0.12
N TRP A 102 -14.47 -14.20 -0.34
CA TRP A 102 -15.31 -13.14 0.22
C TRP A 102 -16.78 -13.21 -0.25
N GLY A 103 -17.14 -14.22 -1.05
CA GLY A 103 -18.51 -14.48 -1.47
C GLY A 103 -18.96 -13.71 -2.71
N TRP A 104 -18.03 -13.16 -3.49
CA TRP A 104 -18.35 -12.56 -4.79
C TRP A 104 -18.72 -13.63 -5.81
N ASP A 105 -19.60 -13.28 -6.73
CA ASP A 105 -19.78 -14.05 -7.96
C ASP A 105 -18.51 -13.95 -8.84
N GLU A 106 -18.17 -15.03 -9.55
CA GLU A 106 -16.95 -15.07 -10.36
C GLU A 106 -16.98 -14.05 -11.51
N ALA A 107 -18.12 -13.89 -12.18
CA ALA A 107 -18.25 -12.95 -13.29
C ALA A 107 -18.15 -11.50 -12.78
N GLU A 108 -18.77 -11.20 -11.64
CA GLU A 108 -18.66 -9.89 -10.98
C GLU A 108 -17.22 -9.60 -10.55
N ALA A 109 -16.54 -10.58 -9.93
CA ALA A 109 -15.16 -10.45 -9.49
C ALA A 109 -14.21 -10.19 -10.67
N ARG A 110 -14.35 -10.95 -11.77
CA ARG A 110 -13.57 -10.74 -12.99
C ARG A 110 -13.84 -9.36 -13.59
N ALA A 111 -15.11 -8.96 -13.71
CA ALA A 111 -15.47 -7.64 -14.24
C ALA A 111 -14.85 -6.51 -13.41
N TRP A 112 -14.85 -6.64 -12.08
CA TRP A 112 -14.23 -5.67 -11.18
C TRP A 112 -12.70 -5.60 -11.37
N LEU A 113 -12.02 -6.74 -11.49
CA LEU A 113 -10.58 -6.81 -11.74
C LEU A 113 -10.19 -6.25 -13.11
N GLU A 114 -10.89 -6.65 -14.17
CA GLU A 114 -10.62 -6.17 -15.53
C GLU A 114 -10.87 -4.66 -15.67
N LEU A 115 -11.88 -4.13 -14.96
CA LEU A 115 -12.14 -2.69 -14.93
C LEU A 115 -11.00 -1.91 -14.26
N LEU A 116 -10.46 -2.41 -13.14
CA LEU A 116 -9.49 -1.68 -12.34
C LEU A 116 -8.04 -1.90 -12.76
N LYS A 117 -7.73 -3.04 -13.39
CA LYS A 117 -6.37 -3.37 -13.83
C LYS A 117 -5.70 -2.28 -14.66
N PRO A 118 -6.27 -1.78 -15.78
CA PRO A 118 -5.62 -0.75 -16.59
C PRO A 118 -5.44 0.56 -15.81
N GLU A 119 -6.39 0.90 -14.93
CA GLU A 119 -6.30 2.09 -14.09
C GLU A 119 -5.11 1.97 -13.12
N VAL A 120 -4.95 0.82 -12.46
CA VAL A 120 -3.89 0.59 -11.46
C VAL A 120 -2.52 0.48 -12.11
N GLU A 121 -2.42 -0.15 -13.29
CA GLU A 121 -1.17 -0.19 -14.05
C GLU A 121 -0.74 1.22 -14.51
N ALA A 122 -1.69 2.11 -14.83
CA ALA A 122 -1.43 3.50 -15.20
C ALA A 122 -1.16 4.42 -14.00
N SER A 123 -1.38 3.97 -12.77
CA SER A 123 -1.36 4.84 -11.57
C SER A 123 0.05 5.21 -11.08
N GLY A 124 1.09 4.59 -11.63
CA GLY A 124 2.46 4.71 -11.13
C GLY A 124 2.72 3.96 -9.82
N LEU A 125 1.84 3.01 -9.45
CA LEU A 125 2.05 2.17 -8.26
C LEU A 125 3.27 1.28 -8.44
N THR A 126 4.26 1.41 -7.55
CA THR A 126 5.49 0.60 -7.58
C THR A 126 5.65 -0.32 -6.38
N MET A 127 4.85 -0.13 -5.33
CA MET A 127 4.95 -0.91 -4.09
C MET A 127 3.60 -1.08 -3.39
N THR A 128 3.43 -2.20 -2.70
CA THR A 128 2.28 -2.50 -1.85
C THR A 128 2.72 -2.95 -0.44
N PRO A 129 1.91 -2.71 0.61
CA PRO A 129 0.66 -1.94 0.58
C PRO A 129 0.93 -0.44 0.38
N THR A 130 0.06 0.24 -0.36
CA THR A 130 0.06 1.70 -0.46
C THR A 130 -1.35 2.21 -0.18
N ALA A 131 -1.46 3.20 0.69
CA ALA A 131 -2.73 3.81 1.07
C ALA A 131 -2.86 5.21 0.46
N TYR A 132 -3.96 5.46 -0.24
CA TYR A 132 -4.39 6.80 -0.63
C TYR A 132 -5.55 7.22 0.28
N VAL A 133 -5.26 8.10 1.23
CA VAL A 133 -6.21 8.58 2.23
C VAL A 133 -6.96 9.79 1.70
N VAL A 134 -8.29 9.73 1.73
CA VAL A 134 -9.18 10.82 1.34
C VAL A 134 -9.87 11.37 2.59
N ASP A 135 -9.59 12.62 2.92
CA ASP A 135 -10.21 13.30 4.06
C ASP A 135 -11.67 13.71 3.77
N ALA A 136 -12.35 14.26 4.79
CA ALA A 136 -13.75 14.67 4.68
C ALA A 136 -14.00 15.76 3.62
N VAL A 137 -12.99 16.57 3.28
CA VAL A 137 -13.09 17.62 2.25
C VAL A 137 -12.57 17.15 0.88
N GLY A 138 -12.15 15.89 0.77
CA GLY A 138 -11.71 15.26 -0.46
C GLY A 138 -10.24 15.44 -0.82
N ARG A 139 -9.39 15.90 0.10
CA ARG A 139 -7.94 15.97 -0.13
C ARG A 139 -7.32 14.58 0.01
N GLY A 140 -6.41 14.27 -0.91
CA GLY A 140 -5.68 13.01 -0.96
C GLY A 140 -4.31 13.10 -0.27
N LYS A 141 -3.92 12.05 0.46
CA LYS A 141 -2.54 11.83 0.92
C LYS A 141 -2.12 10.40 0.64
N VAL A 142 -0.94 10.23 0.04
CA VAL A 142 -0.33 8.91 -0.17
C VAL A 142 0.51 8.53 1.04
N ILE A 143 0.33 7.31 1.54
CA ILE A 143 1.16 6.67 2.57
C ILE A 143 1.66 5.36 1.96
N VAL A 144 2.96 5.25 1.80
CA VAL A 144 3.60 4.14 1.09
C VAL A 144 4.22 3.15 2.07
N GLY A 145 3.93 1.87 1.90
CA GLY A 145 4.46 0.79 2.71
C GLY A 145 3.76 0.61 4.05
N TYR A 146 4.32 -0.29 4.86
CA TYR A 146 3.80 -0.66 6.17
C TYR A 146 4.97 -0.80 7.15
N PRO A 147 5.32 0.27 7.89
CA PRO A 147 6.44 0.26 8.85
C PRO A 147 6.09 -0.44 10.18
N GLY A 148 4.89 -1.03 10.29
CA GLY A 148 4.30 -1.57 11.51
C GLY A 148 2.93 -0.93 11.80
N TYR A 149 2.03 -1.71 12.40
CA TYR A 149 0.61 -1.35 12.50
C TYR A 149 0.36 -0.02 13.19
N GLU A 150 0.88 0.17 14.40
CA GLU A 150 0.64 1.39 15.19
C GLU A 150 1.06 2.66 14.46
N ARG A 151 2.24 2.63 13.84
CA ARG A 151 2.74 3.78 13.10
C ARG A 151 1.89 4.05 11.86
N TRP A 152 1.60 3.00 11.08
CA TRP A 152 0.77 3.12 9.90
C TRP A 152 -0.64 3.64 10.25
N ARG A 153 -1.26 3.08 11.29
CA ARG A 153 -2.56 3.47 11.84
C ARG A 153 -2.58 4.95 12.22
N GLN A 154 -1.60 5.41 13.00
CA GLN A 154 -1.50 6.81 13.41
C GLN A 154 -1.39 7.75 12.20
N GLU A 155 -0.56 7.41 11.22
CA GLU A 155 -0.39 8.21 10.01
C GLU A 155 -1.68 8.29 9.18
N VAL A 156 -2.41 7.17 9.08
CA VAL A 156 -3.71 7.10 8.37
C VAL A 156 -4.79 7.89 9.10
N LEU A 157 -4.98 7.70 10.41
CA LEU A 157 -5.99 8.42 11.19
C LEU A 157 -5.74 9.92 11.18
N SER A 158 -4.48 10.33 11.35
CA SER A 158 -4.10 11.74 11.23
C SER A 158 -4.42 12.31 9.84
N ALA A 159 -4.30 11.51 8.78
CA ALA A 159 -4.60 11.93 7.42
C ALA A 159 -6.11 11.96 7.12
N LEU A 160 -6.89 11.06 7.70
CA LEU A 160 -8.36 11.06 7.63
C LEU A 160 -8.95 12.27 8.38
N GLY A 161 -8.23 12.80 9.37
CA GLY A 161 -8.69 13.90 10.23
C GLY A 161 -9.67 13.45 11.31
N VAL A 162 -9.73 12.16 11.60
CA VAL A 162 -10.49 11.55 12.71
C VAL A 162 -9.54 11.29 13.88
N GLY A 163 -9.95 11.64 15.09
CA GLY A 163 -9.12 11.51 16.31
C GLY A 163 -8.50 12.82 16.82
N ARG A 164 -9.20 13.95 16.69
CA ARG A 164 -8.99 15.13 17.56
C ARG A 164 -10.18 15.32 18.48
#